data_AF-A0A7Z9N0Z1-F1
#
_entry.id   AF-A0A7Z9N0Z1-F1
#
_cell.length_a   1.000
_cell.length_b   1.000
_cell.length_c   1.000
_cell.angle_alpha   90.00
_cell.angle_beta   90.00
_cell.angle_gamma   90.00
#
_symmetry.space_group_name_H-M   'P 1'
#
loop_
_entity.id
_entity.type
_entity.pdbx_description
1 polymer ?
#
loop_
_entity_poly.entity_id
_entity_poly.type
_entity_poly.pdbx_seq_one_letter_code
_entity_poly.pdbx_strand_id
1 'polypeptide(L)'
;QSYRAYKYQYTLDQLKTDFSNSRLDMIKKCYKNSLIYCETNNRISLYARAISNIFPNAKFIHLVRHPGEFVRSGIRRGYYTRMNAEISGHLEPRENSSLIEKWSIMSQIEKIAWQWNTINSEIENFKKTIPPNKICTIQSQSMFINPEVTIQLFDFIGVANPFIGTRGRSCLKNILNHPINVQKIGSYPTYDNWSNKDKLTVKRMAPLAKNYGFTL
;
A
#
# COMPACT_ATOMS: atom_id res chain seq x y z
N GLN A 1 1.34 5.76 -14.35
CA GLN A 1 0.88 4.42 -14.81
C GLN A 1 -0.27 3.90 -13.93
N SER A 2 -0.06 3.58 -12.65
CA SER A 2 -1.13 3.05 -11.77
C SER A 2 -2.38 3.93 -11.63
N TYR A 3 -2.20 5.27 -11.54
CA TYR A 3 -3.32 6.22 -11.56
C TYR A 3 -4.20 6.03 -12.80
N ARG A 4 -3.58 6.00 -13.99
CA ARG A 4 -4.27 5.81 -15.28
C ARG A 4 -4.94 4.44 -15.35
N ALA A 5 -4.24 3.39 -14.90
CA ALA A 5 -4.78 2.04 -14.85
C ALA A 5 -6.08 1.97 -14.04
N TYR A 6 -6.12 2.64 -12.88
CA TYR A 6 -7.33 2.73 -12.05
C TYR A 6 -8.42 3.64 -12.67
N LYS A 7 -8.03 4.86 -13.08
CA LYS A 7 -8.96 5.90 -13.57
C LYS A 7 -9.69 5.45 -14.83
N TYR A 8 -8.94 4.88 -15.78
CA TYR A 8 -9.45 4.44 -17.08
C TYR A 8 -9.81 2.96 -17.13
N GLN A 9 -9.77 2.26 -15.98
CA GLN A 9 -10.22 0.87 -15.86
C GLN A 9 -9.56 -0.06 -16.89
N TYR A 10 -8.23 -0.08 -16.88
CA TYR A 10 -7.47 -0.90 -17.82
C TYR A 10 -7.93 -2.37 -17.79
N THR A 11 -8.02 -2.97 -18.97
CA THR A 11 -8.26 -4.40 -19.11
C THR A 11 -7.08 -5.20 -18.55
N LEU A 12 -7.29 -6.49 -18.29
CA LEU A 12 -6.21 -7.35 -17.80
C LEU A 12 -5.00 -7.34 -18.76
N ASP A 13 -5.23 -7.33 -20.07
CA ASP A 13 -4.15 -7.34 -21.06
C ASP A 13 -3.40 -6.01 -21.14
N GLN A 14 -4.10 -4.89 -20.94
CA GLN A 14 -3.46 -3.58 -20.79
C GLN A 14 -2.59 -3.53 -19.53
N LEU A 15 -3.09 -4.02 -18.39
CA LEU A 15 -2.32 -4.10 -17.15
C LEU A 15 -1.07 -4.99 -17.31
N LYS A 16 -1.21 -6.14 -17.98
CA LYS A 16 -0.09 -7.05 -18.26
C LYS A 16 0.97 -6.40 -19.12
N THR A 17 0.55 -5.74 -20.20
CA THR A 17 1.45 -5.07 -21.14
C THR A 17 2.23 -3.97 -20.43
N ASP A 18 1.54 -3.08 -19.71
CA ASP A 18 2.17 -1.95 -19.01
C ASP A 18 3.12 -2.41 -17.89
N PHE A 19 2.73 -3.44 -17.13
CA PHE A 19 3.61 -4.05 -16.13
C PHE A 19 4.86 -4.68 -16.76
N SER A 20 4.67 -5.47 -17.82
CA SER A 20 5.77 -6.20 -18.48
C SER A 20 6.78 -5.23 -19.07
N ASN A 21 6.32 -4.20 -19.78
CA ASN A 21 7.18 -3.16 -20.33
C ASN A 21 8.00 -2.43 -19.26
N SER A 22 7.46 -2.29 -18.05
CA SER A 22 8.08 -1.53 -16.98
C SER A 22 9.00 -2.36 -16.07
N ARG A 23 8.84 -3.70 -16.03
CA ARG A 23 9.48 -4.55 -15.00
C ARG A 23 10.16 -5.80 -15.51
N LEU A 24 9.83 -6.29 -16.70
CA LEU A 24 10.28 -7.60 -17.15
C LEU A 24 11.81 -7.69 -17.24
N ASP A 25 12.50 -6.63 -17.64
CA ASP A 25 13.97 -6.62 -17.72
C ASP A 25 14.64 -6.77 -16.36
N MET A 26 14.12 -6.10 -15.33
CA MET A 26 14.64 -6.21 -13.97
C MET A 26 14.34 -7.59 -13.38
N ILE A 27 13.14 -8.14 -13.62
CA ILE A 27 12.78 -9.50 -13.20
C ILE A 27 13.69 -10.53 -13.88
N LYS A 28 13.91 -10.40 -15.20
CA LYS A 28 14.84 -11.26 -15.96
C LYS A 28 16.26 -11.16 -15.41
N LYS A 29 16.72 -9.96 -15.02
CA LYS A 29 18.03 -9.76 -14.40
C LYS A 29 18.13 -10.51 -13.07
N CYS A 30 17.14 -10.39 -12.18
CA CYS A 30 17.11 -11.15 -10.93
C CYS A 30 17.15 -12.66 -11.20
N TYR A 31 16.30 -13.15 -12.10
CA TYR A 31 16.24 -14.56 -12.45
C TYR A 31 17.58 -15.10 -12.97
N LYS A 32 18.25 -14.37 -13.89
CA LYS A 32 19.57 -14.74 -14.43
C LYS A 32 20.67 -14.81 -13.35
N ASN A 33 20.49 -14.12 -12.22
CA ASN A 33 21.44 -14.11 -11.11
C ASN A 33 20.98 -14.99 -9.94
N SER A 34 19.99 -15.88 -10.14
CA SER A 34 19.43 -16.72 -9.09
C SER A 34 18.89 -15.93 -7.89
N LEU A 35 18.40 -14.71 -8.14
CA LEU A 35 17.79 -13.83 -7.14
C LEU A 35 16.26 -13.80 -7.30
N ILE A 36 15.58 -13.55 -6.18
CA ILE A 36 14.14 -13.30 -6.16
C ILE A 36 13.89 -11.80 -6.33
N TYR A 37 13.04 -11.46 -7.29
CA TYR A 37 12.59 -10.08 -7.47
C TYR A 37 11.60 -9.69 -6.38
N CYS A 38 11.85 -8.58 -5.69
CA CYS A 38 10.95 -8.00 -4.70
C CYS A 38 10.75 -6.50 -5.01
N GLU A 39 9.50 -6.03 -4.97
CA GLU A 39 9.18 -4.62 -5.17
C GLU A 39 8.27 -4.10 -4.05
N THR A 40 8.68 -2.99 -3.44
CA THR A 40 7.86 -2.24 -2.49
C THR A 40 7.47 -0.91 -3.11
N ASN A 41 6.30 -0.87 -3.74
CA ASN A 41 5.79 0.31 -4.42
C ASN A 41 4.28 0.38 -4.21
N ASN A 42 3.78 1.45 -3.59
CA ASN A 42 2.34 1.59 -3.31
C ASN A 42 1.46 1.61 -4.57
N ARG A 43 2.05 1.87 -5.74
CA ARG A 43 1.37 1.88 -7.04
C ARG A 43 1.16 0.49 -7.63
N ILE A 44 1.94 -0.50 -7.21
CA ILE A 44 1.92 -1.87 -7.77
C ILE A 44 0.66 -2.65 -7.38
N SER A 45 -0.02 -2.26 -6.30
CA SER A 45 -1.23 -2.91 -5.81
C SER A 45 -2.32 -2.99 -6.88
N LEU A 46 -2.40 -1.99 -7.76
CA LEU A 46 -3.39 -1.94 -8.85
C LEU A 46 -3.04 -2.86 -10.04
N TYR A 47 -1.83 -3.44 -10.04
CA TYR A 47 -1.39 -4.44 -11.03
C TYR A 47 -1.40 -5.86 -10.47
N ALA A 48 -1.86 -6.08 -9.23
CA ALA A 48 -1.77 -7.38 -8.58
C ALA A 48 -2.42 -8.52 -9.40
N ARG A 49 -3.54 -8.24 -10.08
CA ARG A 49 -4.19 -9.19 -11.01
C ARG A 49 -3.30 -9.57 -12.19
N ALA A 50 -2.66 -8.59 -12.82
CA ALA A 50 -1.76 -8.84 -13.95
C ALA A 50 -0.52 -9.61 -13.49
N ILE A 51 0.07 -9.22 -12.36
CA ILE A 51 1.25 -9.89 -11.77
C ILE A 51 0.92 -11.35 -11.46
N SER A 52 -0.20 -11.63 -10.81
CA SER A 52 -0.60 -13.00 -10.48
C SER A 52 -0.87 -13.86 -11.72
N ASN A 53 -1.22 -13.24 -12.85
CA ASN A 53 -1.45 -13.96 -14.10
C ASN A 53 -0.14 -14.22 -14.86
N ILE A 54 0.77 -13.25 -14.91
CA ILE A 54 2.08 -13.39 -15.58
C ILE A 54 3.01 -14.30 -14.75
N PHE A 55 2.98 -14.16 -13.43
CA PHE A 55 3.83 -14.89 -12.48
C PHE A 55 2.95 -15.68 -11.50
N PRO A 56 2.51 -16.90 -11.86
CA PRO A 56 1.64 -17.70 -11.00
C PRO A 56 2.21 -17.98 -9.61
N ASN A 57 3.54 -17.99 -9.46
CA ASN A 57 4.21 -18.22 -8.18
C ASN A 57 4.48 -16.94 -7.37
N ALA A 58 4.02 -15.78 -7.85
CA ALA A 58 4.16 -14.53 -7.10
C ALA A 58 3.42 -14.61 -5.76
N LYS A 59 4.05 -14.04 -4.73
CA LYS A 59 3.48 -13.85 -3.39
C LYS A 59 3.26 -12.37 -3.14
N PHE A 60 2.19 -12.04 -2.44
CA PHE A 60 1.74 -10.68 -2.21
C PHE A 60 1.76 -10.37 -0.72
N ILE A 61 2.34 -9.23 -0.35
CA ILE A 61 2.33 -8.72 1.02
C ILE A 61 1.47 -7.46 1.03
N HIS A 62 0.33 -7.54 1.68
CA HIS A 62 -0.56 -6.41 1.89
C HIS A 62 -0.26 -5.73 3.22
N LEU A 63 0.49 -4.63 3.17
CA LEU A 63 0.75 -3.79 4.33
C LEU A 63 -0.38 -2.77 4.51
N VAL A 64 -1.09 -2.86 5.63
CA VAL A 64 -2.18 -1.93 5.96
C VAL A 64 -1.79 -1.05 7.15
N ARG A 65 -2.08 0.25 7.06
CA ARG A 65 -1.80 1.23 8.13
C ARG A 65 -3.10 1.85 8.61
N HIS A 66 -3.13 2.25 9.88
CA HIS A 66 -4.21 3.06 10.44
C HIS A 66 -4.55 4.25 9.51
N PRO A 67 -5.80 4.42 9.06
CA PRO A 67 -6.13 5.39 8.02
C PRO A 67 -5.88 6.83 8.46
N GLY A 68 -6.11 7.17 9.73
CA GLY A 68 -5.78 8.49 10.25
C GLY A 68 -4.28 8.82 10.18
N GLU A 69 -3.41 7.84 10.43
CA GLU A 69 -1.96 8.01 10.34
C GLU A 69 -1.47 8.03 8.88
N PHE A 70 -2.17 7.34 7.99
CA PHE A 70 -1.96 7.47 6.55
C PHE A 70 -2.34 8.86 6.05
N VAL A 71 -3.51 9.37 6.45
CA VAL A 71 -3.97 10.73 6.10
C VAL A 71 -3.02 11.78 6.63
N ARG A 72 -2.64 11.70 7.90
CA ARG A 72 -1.61 12.56 8.51
C ARG A 72 -0.34 12.59 7.67
N SER A 73 0.15 11.42 7.27
CA SER A 73 1.35 11.31 6.43
C SER A 73 1.17 11.96 5.06
N GLY A 74 0.00 11.82 4.44
CA GLY A 74 -0.32 12.45 3.16
C GLY A 74 -0.41 13.97 3.26
N ILE A 75 -1.04 14.51 4.31
CA ILE A 75 -1.13 15.95 4.57
C ILE A 75 0.27 16.56 4.70
N ARG A 76 1.14 15.96 5.52
CA ARG A 76 2.53 16.42 5.71
C ARG A 76 3.36 16.42 4.42
N ARG A 77 2.97 15.58 3.44
CA ARG A 77 3.59 15.49 2.11
C ARG A 77 2.92 16.38 1.06
N GLY A 78 1.81 17.04 1.40
CA GLY A 78 1.06 17.90 0.49
C GLY A 78 0.27 17.14 -0.57
N TYR A 79 -0.23 15.94 -0.25
CA TYR A 79 -1.07 15.15 -1.15
C TYR A 79 -2.28 15.98 -1.58
N TYR A 80 -2.57 16.04 -2.88
CA TYR A 80 -3.67 16.83 -3.46
C TYR A 80 -3.58 18.35 -3.28
N THR A 81 -2.44 18.90 -2.81
CA THR A 81 -2.25 20.35 -2.70
C THR A 81 -1.02 20.86 -3.44
N ARG A 82 0.04 20.04 -3.57
CA ARG A 82 1.31 20.45 -4.20
C ARG A 82 1.48 19.98 -5.64
N MET A 83 0.86 18.86 -5.99
CA MET A 83 1.00 18.21 -7.31
C MET A 83 -0.33 17.62 -7.72
N ASN A 84 -0.60 17.61 -9.03
CA ASN A 84 -1.77 16.92 -9.56
C ASN A 84 -1.68 15.40 -9.32
N ALA A 85 -2.84 14.74 -9.32
CA ALA A 85 -2.96 13.32 -8.98
C ALA A 85 -2.21 12.41 -9.96
N GLU A 86 -2.22 12.75 -11.25
CA GLU A 86 -1.58 11.95 -12.28
C GLU A 86 -0.06 11.84 -12.11
N ILE A 87 0.61 12.97 -11.87
CA ILE A 87 2.08 13.02 -11.70
C ILE A 87 2.46 12.38 -10.36
N SER A 88 1.72 12.69 -9.30
CA SER A 88 1.97 12.14 -7.95
C SER A 88 1.55 10.67 -7.82
N GLY A 89 0.79 10.14 -8.78
CA GLY A 89 0.21 8.80 -8.73
C GLY A 89 -0.85 8.64 -7.63
N HIS A 90 -1.43 9.74 -7.15
CA HIS A 90 -2.59 9.73 -6.28
C HIS A 90 -3.84 9.36 -7.09
N LEU A 91 -4.82 8.74 -6.44
CA LEU A 91 -6.08 8.37 -7.10
C LEU A 91 -7.07 9.53 -7.06
N GLU A 92 -7.92 9.55 -8.09
CA GLU A 92 -9.15 10.34 -8.14
C GLU A 92 -10.30 9.43 -8.51
N PRO A 93 -11.56 9.79 -8.16
CA PRO A 93 -12.73 9.01 -8.54
C PRO A 93 -12.78 8.76 -10.04
N ARG A 94 -13.29 7.61 -10.45
CA ARG A 94 -13.58 7.32 -11.87
C ARG A 94 -14.62 8.30 -12.41
N GLU A 95 -14.64 8.51 -13.72
CA GLU A 95 -15.57 9.46 -14.36
C GLU A 95 -17.04 9.10 -14.14
N ASN A 96 -17.35 7.82 -14.04
CA ASN A 96 -18.68 7.31 -13.73
C ASN A 96 -18.99 7.22 -12.22
N SER A 97 -18.11 7.74 -11.36
CA SER A 97 -18.34 7.74 -9.91
C SER A 97 -19.20 8.94 -9.50
N SER A 98 -20.22 8.72 -8.67
CA SER A 98 -21.00 9.81 -8.06
C SER A 98 -20.17 10.78 -7.21
N LEU A 99 -18.94 10.40 -6.84
CA LEU A 99 -18.03 11.26 -6.09
C LEU A 99 -17.31 12.28 -6.99
N ILE A 100 -17.33 12.11 -8.32
CA ILE A 100 -16.58 12.97 -9.24
C ILE A 100 -17.03 14.44 -9.16
N GLU A 101 -18.35 14.66 -9.08
CA GLU A 101 -18.95 16.00 -9.00
C GLU A 101 -18.55 16.74 -7.71
N LYS A 102 -18.30 15.98 -6.64
CA LYS A 102 -17.94 16.51 -5.33
C LYS A 102 -16.42 16.58 -5.12
N TRP A 103 -15.63 15.98 -6.01
CA TRP A 103 -14.19 15.83 -5.80
C TRP A 103 -13.46 17.17 -5.66
N SER A 104 -13.83 18.17 -6.46
CA SER A 104 -13.19 19.49 -6.44
C SER A 104 -13.35 20.17 -5.07
N ILE A 105 -14.51 20.02 -4.43
CA ILE A 105 -14.85 20.64 -3.14
C ILE A 105 -14.49 19.79 -1.92
N MET A 106 -14.09 18.53 -2.10
CA MET A 106 -13.65 17.68 -1.00
C MET A 106 -12.36 18.21 -0.37
N SER A 107 -12.33 18.17 0.97
CA SER A 107 -11.15 18.50 1.76
C SER A 107 -10.00 17.51 1.52
N GLN A 108 -8.78 17.93 1.89
CA GLN A 108 -7.59 17.08 1.78
C GLN A 108 -7.72 15.78 2.59
N ILE A 109 -8.32 15.83 3.79
CA ILE A 109 -8.58 14.65 4.63
C ILE A 109 -9.49 13.67 3.90
N GLU A 110 -10.59 14.16 3.32
CA GLU A 110 -11.54 13.31 2.59
C GLU A 110 -10.89 12.64 1.39
N LYS A 111 -10.10 13.38 0.60
CA LYS A 111 -9.40 12.83 -0.57
C LYS A 111 -8.41 11.73 -0.19
N ILE A 112 -7.59 11.96 0.83
CA ILE A 112 -6.57 10.98 1.26
C ILE A 112 -7.22 9.76 1.93
N ALA A 113 -8.25 9.96 2.76
CA ALA A 113 -8.99 8.87 3.40
C ALA A 113 -9.74 8.01 2.36
N TRP A 114 -10.36 8.66 1.37
CA TRP A 114 -10.96 8.00 0.23
C TRP A 114 -9.94 7.15 -0.53
N GLN A 115 -8.78 7.72 -0.87
CA GLN A 115 -7.72 6.97 -1.57
C GLN A 115 -7.28 5.73 -0.79
N TRP A 116 -7.08 5.87 0.52
CA TRP A 116 -6.75 4.74 1.38
C TRP A 116 -7.83 3.65 1.25
N ASN A 117 -9.10 4.02 1.36
CA ASN A 117 -10.19 3.05 1.29
C ASN A 117 -10.29 2.39 -0.09
N THR A 118 -10.13 3.18 -1.14
CA THR A 118 -10.19 2.73 -2.54
C THR A 118 -9.10 1.71 -2.85
N ILE A 119 -7.84 1.99 -2.50
CA ILE A 119 -6.73 1.05 -2.74
C ILE A 119 -6.95 -0.24 -1.95
N ASN A 120 -7.32 -0.15 -0.67
CA ASN A 120 -7.59 -1.33 0.14
C ASN A 120 -8.78 -2.13 -0.40
N SER A 121 -9.82 -1.47 -0.92
CA SER A 121 -10.97 -2.13 -1.57
C SER A 121 -10.56 -2.93 -2.80
N GLU A 122 -9.70 -2.37 -3.66
CA GLU A 122 -9.15 -3.07 -4.82
C GLU A 122 -8.32 -4.29 -4.40
N ILE A 123 -7.54 -4.19 -3.31
CA ILE A 123 -6.77 -5.30 -2.75
C ILE A 123 -7.69 -6.38 -2.18
N GLU A 124 -8.73 -6.02 -1.42
CA GLU A 124 -9.70 -7.00 -0.90
C GLU A 124 -10.43 -7.73 -2.02
N ASN A 125 -10.75 -7.04 -3.12
CA ASN A 125 -11.33 -7.69 -4.29
C ASN A 125 -10.34 -8.63 -4.97
N PHE A 126 -9.07 -8.25 -5.07
CA PHE A 126 -8.02 -9.13 -5.59
C PHE A 126 -7.83 -10.39 -4.73
N LYS A 127 -7.84 -10.28 -3.40
CA LYS A 127 -7.72 -11.42 -2.49
C LYS A 127 -8.74 -12.53 -2.77
N LYS A 128 -9.96 -12.15 -3.16
CA LYS A 128 -11.03 -13.10 -3.52
C LYS A 128 -10.72 -13.93 -4.78
N THR A 129 -9.75 -13.48 -5.58
CA THR A 129 -9.39 -14.10 -6.87
C THR A 129 -8.14 -14.99 -6.81
N ILE A 130 -7.46 -15.06 -5.65
CA ILE A 130 -6.22 -15.82 -5.49
C ILE A 130 -6.29 -16.77 -4.30
N PRO A 131 -5.49 -17.86 -4.31
CA PRO A 131 -5.34 -18.73 -3.16
C PRO A 131 -4.88 -17.97 -1.90
N PRO A 132 -5.48 -18.21 -0.72
CA PRO A 132 -5.12 -17.52 0.52
C PRO A 132 -3.63 -17.61 0.89
N ASN A 133 -2.96 -18.70 0.54
CA ASN A 133 -1.52 -18.90 0.80
C ASN A 133 -0.58 -18.05 -0.08
N LYS A 134 -1.11 -17.31 -1.07
CA LYS A 134 -0.33 -16.38 -1.90
C LYS A 134 -0.36 -14.94 -1.39
N ILE A 135 -1.14 -14.63 -0.35
CA ILE A 135 -1.23 -13.27 0.18
C ILE A 135 -1.21 -13.25 1.70
N CYS A 136 -0.31 -12.43 2.25
CA CYS A 136 -0.24 -12.15 3.69
C CYS A 136 -0.66 -10.70 3.94
N THR A 137 -1.60 -10.46 4.86
CA THR A 137 -1.99 -9.11 5.28
C THR A 137 -1.40 -8.80 6.64
N ILE A 138 -0.70 -7.68 6.74
CA ILE A 138 0.02 -7.28 7.94
C ILE A 138 -0.30 -5.83 8.25
N GLN A 139 -0.66 -5.55 9.50
CA GLN A 139 -0.68 -4.18 9.99
C GLN A 139 0.76 -3.66 10.07
N SER A 140 1.06 -2.59 9.34
CA SER A 140 2.43 -2.09 9.20
C SER A 140 3.10 -1.79 10.55
N GLN A 141 2.32 -1.34 11.53
CA GLN A 141 2.81 -1.02 12.87
C GLN A 141 3.35 -2.26 13.60
N SER A 142 2.75 -3.43 13.39
CA SER A 142 3.14 -4.68 14.04
C SER A 142 4.55 -5.12 13.65
N MET A 143 5.01 -4.79 12.44
CA MET A 143 6.39 -5.09 12.01
C MET A 143 7.44 -4.31 12.82
N PHE A 144 7.11 -3.12 13.32
CA PHE A 144 8.04 -2.31 14.11
C PHE A 144 8.03 -2.68 15.60
N ILE A 145 6.92 -3.22 16.09
CA ILE A 145 6.74 -3.59 17.50
C ILE A 145 7.18 -5.02 17.77
N ASN A 146 6.87 -5.94 16.85
CA ASN A 146 7.11 -7.37 17.01
C ASN A 146 8.00 -7.91 15.88
N PRO A 147 9.31 -8.12 16.13
CA PRO A 147 10.24 -8.68 15.16
C PRO A 147 9.81 -10.06 14.60
N GLU A 148 9.00 -10.82 15.34
CA GLU A 148 8.49 -12.12 14.86
C GLU A 148 7.61 -11.98 13.62
N VAL A 149 6.92 -10.85 13.45
CA VAL A 149 6.14 -10.59 12.22
C VAL A 149 7.04 -10.53 11.00
N THR A 150 8.22 -9.92 11.13
CA THR A 150 9.21 -9.89 10.04
C THR A 150 9.84 -11.25 9.82
N ILE A 151 10.05 -12.06 10.87
CA ILE A 151 10.55 -13.43 10.76
C ILE A 151 9.55 -14.31 9.98
N GLN A 152 8.27 -14.27 10.34
CA GLN A 152 7.21 -15.01 9.64
C GLN A 152 7.06 -14.60 8.17
N LEU A 153 7.41 -13.35 7.83
CA LEU A 153 7.44 -12.91 6.44
C LEU A 153 8.49 -13.65 5.61
N PHE A 154 9.66 -13.98 6.17
CA PHE A 154 10.69 -14.77 5.46
C PHE A 154 10.18 -16.18 5.13
N ASP A 155 9.49 -16.82 6.08
CA ASP A 155 8.86 -18.12 5.87
C ASP A 155 7.75 -18.03 4.82
N PHE A 156 6.90 -17.00 4.90
CA PHE A 156 5.84 -16.75 3.94
C PHE A 156 6.41 -16.59 2.52
N ILE A 157 7.47 -15.79 2.32
CA ILE A 157 8.08 -15.63 0.99
C ILE A 157 8.86 -16.87 0.55
N GLY A 158 9.31 -17.70 1.49
CA GLY A 158 10.03 -18.95 1.23
C GLY A 158 11.51 -18.72 0.95
N VAL A 159 12.14 -17.78 1.66
CA VAL A 159 13.57 -17.52 1.57
C VAL A 159 14.22 -17.65 2.93
N ALA A 160 15.51 -17.99 2.95
CA ALA A 160 16.26 -18.11 4.20
C ALA A 160 16.22 -16.80 4.99
N ASN A 161 15.90 -16.90 6.27
CA ASN A 161 15.86 -15.75 7.17
C ASN A 161 17.27 -15.41 7.68
N PRO A 162 17.84 -14.23 7.36
CA PRO A 162 19.16 -13.84 7.81
C PRO A 162 19.20 -13.35 9.27
N PHE A 163 18.05 -13.19 9.93
CA PHE A 163 17.93 -12.61 11.27
C PHE A 163 17.70 -13.66 12.37
N ILE A 164 18.14 -14.91 12.15
CA ILE A 164 18.04 -16.01 13.12
C ILE A 164 19.05 -15.83 14.26
N GLY A 165 18.70 -16.31 15.46
CA GLY A 165 19.55 -16.28 16.65
C GLY A 165 19.64 -14.89 17.31
N THR A 166 20.31 -14.82 18.46
CA THR A 166 20.36 -13.59 19.28
C THR A 166 20.93 -12.39 18.51
N ARG A 167 22.03 -12.60 17.77
CA ARG A 167 22.67 -11.54 16.97
C ARG A 167 21.78 -11.07 15.82
N GLY A 168 21.14 -12.00 15.12
CA GLY A 168 20.21 -11.70 14.03
C GLY A 168 19.01 -10.87 14.51
N ARG A 169 18.38 -11.27 15.61
CA ARG A 169 17.26 -10.53 16.22
C ARG A 169 17.67 -9.12 16.68
N SER A 170 18.87 -8.96 17.24
CA SER A 170 19.39 -7.63 17.62
C SER A 170 19.62 -6.74 16.39
N CYS A 171 20.17 -7.29 15.31
CA CYS A 171 20.34 -6.57 14.04
C CYS A 171 18.98 -6.11 13.48
N LEU A 172 17.99 -7.02 13.46
CA LEU A 172 16.64 -6.71 13.01
C LEU A 172 16.01 -5.59 13.85
N LYS A 173 16.10 -5.65 15.18
CA LYS A 173 15.60 -4.60 16.07
C LYS A 173 16.22 -3.23 15.75
N ASN A 174 17.53 -3.20 15.48
CA ASN A 174 18.21 -1.97 15.09
C ASN A 174 17.70 -1.41 13.74
N ILE A 175 17.49 -2.26 12.75
CA ILE A 175 16.92 -1.86 11.44
C ILE A 175 15.51 -1.29 11.62
N LEU A 176 14.65 -1.99 12.38
CA LEU A 176 13.26 -1.58 12.59
C LEU A 176 13.13 -0.25 13.36
N ASN A 177 14.08 0.05 14.24
CA ASN A 177 14.15 1.34 14.95
C ASN A 177 14.56 2.52 14.05
N HIS A 178 15.09 2.28 12.85
CA HIS A 178 15.55 3.32 11.92
C HIS A 178 14.82 3.25 10.58
N PRO A 179 13.50 3.52 10.52
CA PRO A 179 12.76 3.43 9.28
C PRO A 179 13.24 4.46 8.25
N ILE A 180 13.56 3.98 7.04
CA ILE A 180 14.14 4.79 5.95
C ILE A 180 13.15 5.85 5.44
N ASN A 181 11.86 5.50 5.36
CA ASN A 181 10.83 6.32 4.71
C ASN A 181 10.06 7.27 5.66
N VAL A 182 10.66 7.66 6.78
CA VAL A 182 10.04 8.58 7.74
C VAL A 182 9.94 9.98 7.15
N GLN A 183 8.72 10.52 7.12
CA GLN A 183 8.49 11.90 6.74
C GLN A 183 9.04 12.83 7.83
N LYS A 184 10.08 13.62 7.52
CA LYS A 184 10.72 14.58 8.44
C LYS A 184 10.15 16.00 8.33
N ILE A 185 9.51 16.34 7.22
CA ILE A 185 9.05 17.70 6.90
C ILE A 185 7.51 17.78 6.94
N GLY A 186 6.97 18.91 7.38
CA GLY A 186 5.54 19.19 7.55
C GLY A 186 5.02 18.83 8.94
N SER A 187 4.02 19.55 9.43
CA SER A 187 3.37 19.32 10.74
C SER A 187 1.89 18.99 10.56
N TYR A 188 1.43 17.96 11.27
CA TYR A 188 0.03 17.64 11.47
C TYR A 188 -0.07 16.76 12.72
N PRO A 189 -1.05 16.99 13.62
CA PRO A 189 -1.17 16.23 14.87
C PRO A 189 -1.26 14.73 14.61
N THR A 190 -0.77 13.92 15.56
CA THR A 190 -1.03 12.48 15.60
C THR A 190 -2.53 12.23 15.69
N TYR A 191 -3.00 11.09 15.16
CA TYR A 191 -4.43 10.80 15.07
C TYR A 191 -5.20 10.97 16.39
N ASP A 192 -4.58 10.62 17.52
CA ASP A 192 -5.20 10.75 18.85
C ASP A 192 -5.60 12.20 19.17
N ASN A 193 -4.80 13.16 18.71
CA ASN A 193 -4.96 14.59 18.93
C ASN A 193 -5.81 15.30 17.85
N TRP A 194 -6.49 14.53 16.98
CA TRP A 194 -7.36 15.11 15.96
C TRP A 194 -8.68 15.60 16.53
N SER A 195 -9.28 16.59 15.85
CA SER A 195 -10.64 17.03 16.14
C SER A 195 -11.64 15.90 15.91
N ASN A 196 -12.76 15.91 16.65
CA ASN A 196 -13.85 14.94 16.44
C ASN A 196 -14.38 14.98 15.00
N LYS A 197 -14.44 16.16 14.39
CA LYS A 197 -14.85 16.35 12.99
C LYS A 197 -13.95 15.57 12.03
N ASP A 198 -12.63 15.65 12.23
CA ASP A 198 -11.66 14.96 11.36
C ASP A 198 -11.69 13.44 11.57
N LYS A 199 -11.84 12.98 12.82
CA LYS A 199 -12.01 11.55 13.14
C LYS A 199 -13.26 10.97 12.47
N LEU A 200 -14.40 11.66 12.61
CA LEU A 200 -15.66 11.29 11.94
C LEU A 200 -15.53 11.31 10.41
N THR A 201 -14.77 12.26 9.86
CA THR A 201 -14.50 12.33 8.43
C THR A 201 -13.73 11.09 7.95
N VAL A 202 -12.66 10.71 8.63
CA VAL A 202 -11.91 9.49 8.28
C VAL A 202 -12.78 8.25 8.44
N LYS A 203 -13.56 8.15 9.52
CA LYS A 203 -14.49 7.03 9.76
C LYS A 203 -15.49 6.84 8.62
N ARG A 204 -16.06 7.94 8.11
CA ARG A 204 -16.97 7.93 6.96
C ARG A 204 -16.27 7.53 5.66
N MET A 205 -15.06 8.05 5.42
CA MET A 205 -14.36 7.89 4.14
C MET A 205 -13.52 6.61 4.05
N ALA A 206 -13.18 5.99 5.19
CA ALA A 206 -12.35 4.80 5.31
C ALA A 206 -13.04 3.65 6.07
N PRO A 207 -14.24 3.21 5.64
CA PRO A 207 -15.00 2.17 6.35
C PRO A 207 -14.27 0.82 6.45
N LEU A 208 -13.33 0.52 5.55
CA LEU A 208 -12.54 -0.73 5.63
C LEU A 208 -11.61 -0.81 6.84
N ALA A 209 -11.38 0.30 7.56
CA ALA A 209 -10.56 0.31 8.77
C ALA A 209 -10.99 -0.75 9.79
N LYS A 210 -12.30 -0.95 9.94
CA LYS A 210 -12.88 -1.96 10.84
C LYS A 210 -12.48 -3.39 10.46
N ASN A 211 -12.35 -3.69 9.16
CA ASN A 211 -11.98 -5.01 8.67
C ASN A 211 -10.54 -5.38 9.05
N TYR A 212 -9.71 -4.37 9.32
CA TYR A 212 -8.34 -4.54 9.77
C TYR A 212 -8.18 -4.33 11.28
N GLY A 213 -9.26 -4.17 12.04
CA GLY A 213 -9.23 -4.00 13.50
C GLY A 213 -8.78 -2.61 13.97
N PHE A 214 -8.84 -1.59 13.12
CA PHE A 214 -8.55 -0.22 13.55
C PHE A 214 -9.77 0.44 14.19
N THR A 215 -9.55 1.16 15.28
CA THR A 215 -10.57 1.96 15.96
C THR A 215 -10.52 3.40 15.45
N LEU A 216 -11.65 3.92 14.95
CA LEU A 216 -11.83 5.28 14.42
C LEU A 216 -12.91 6.07 15.15
#